data_AF-A0A9E0ARA2-F1
#
_entry.id   AF-A0A9E0ARA2-F1
#
_cell.length_a   1.000
_cell.length_b   1.000
_cell.length_c   1.000
_cell.angle_alpha   90.00
_cell.angle_beta   90.00
_cell.angle_gamma   90.00
#
_symmetry.space_group_name_H-M   'P 1'
#
loop_
_entity.id
_entity.type
_entity.pdbx_description
1 polymer ?
#
loop_
_entity_poly.entity_id
_entity_poly.type
_entity_poly.pdbx_seq_one_letter_code
_entity_poly.pdbx_strand_id
1 'polypeptide(L)'
;MNYIVMDLEWNQSAKGKQFSEDHFPFEIIQIGAAKVNEKLDIVDEWQCTIKPQVYTKLQNTVKKILGITENDLANGTDFVSGVTEFLEWCGEDYTFVTWGSMDITELRRNMKFYDVPENFPKPLLYLDLQKLYSINFSDGKTRMNLKSAIDEQGIKGDEHYHSAMSDARYTAKIMKKLDFDRVKKFCSIDTFTIPESRKDEVYLNFGTYEKYISKGFATRDKAASDRTVRSCKCFLCGRTMTRTVKWFATNSKCYYGLFTCDEHGLIKGRFRVKQTEEGRYYAVRIMKHTDEKGALKIYEKQIKEREHRRRRRQAEKLSEQK
;
A
#
# COMPACT_ATOMS: atom_id res chain seq x y z
N MET A 1 12.40 11.51 -17.07
CA MET A 1 11.70 10.59 -16.15
C MET A 1 10.67 9.75 -16.89
N ASN A 2 10.72 8.43 -16.76
CA ASN A 2 9.67 7.51 -17.24
C ASN A 2 8.79 7.01 -16.09
N TYR A 3 7.53 6.68 -16.39
CA TYR A 3 6.64 5.97 -15.48
C TYR A 3 6.55 4.52 -15.92
N ILE A 4 6.88 3.59 -15.04
CA ILE A 4 6.74 2.15 -15.29
C ILE A 4 5.41 1.72 -14.70
N VAL A 5 4.38 1.68 -15.55
CA VAL A 5 3.06 1.20 -15.17
C VAL A 5 3.09 -0.32 -15.21
N MET A 6 3.09 -0.95 -14.05
CA MET A 6 3.28 -2.40 -13.89
C MET A 6 2.06 -3.03 -13.22
N ASP A 7 1.78 -4.25 -13.63
CA ASP A 7 0.87 -5.18 -12.99
C ASP A 7 1.53 -6.57 -12.91
N LEU A 8 1.17 -7.36 -11.91
CA LEU A 8 1.74 -8.67 -11.65
C LEU A 8 0.63 -9.68 -11.45
N GLU A 9 0.81 -10.87 -12.02
CA GLU A 9 -0.01 -12.03 -11.68
C GLU A 9 0.84 -13.03 -10.90
N TRP A 10 0.24 -13.65 -9.89
CA TRP A 10 0.94 -14.59 -9.01
C TRP A 10 0.10 -15.84 -8.69
N ASN A 11 0.79 -16.94 -8.45
CA ASN A 11 0.19 -18.17 -7.92
C ASN A 11 0.36 -18.24 -6.40
N GLN A 12 -0.40 -19.14 -5.79
CA GLN A 12 -0.35 -19.47 -4.37
C GLN A 12 -0.54 -20.98 -4.18
N SER A 13 -0.30 -21.46 -2.96
CA SER A 13 -0.47 -22.89 -2.64
C SER A 13 -1.86 -23.43 -3.01
N ALA A 14 -1.91 -24.38 -3.95
CA ALA A 14 -3.14 -25.03 -4.38
C ALA A 14 -3.81 -25.86 -3.27
N LYS A 15 -3.07 -26.21 -2.21
CA LYS A 15 -3.57 -26.93 -1.03
C LYS A 15 -4.21 -26.00 0.01
N GLY A 16 -4.11 -24.68 -0.18
CA GLY A 16 -4.65 -23.66 0.70
C GLY A 16 -3.57 -22.94 1.52
N LYS A 17 -3.98 -21.83 2.14
CA LYS A 17 -3.07 -20.85 2.78
C LYS A 17 -2.16 -21.44 3.86
N GLN A 18 -2.60 -22.47 4.58
CA GLN A 18 -1.81 -23.13 5.63
C GLN A 18 -0.60 -23.91 5.09
N PHE A 19 -0.56 -24.16 3.78
CA PHE A 19 0.55 -24.82 3.07
C PHE A 19 1.33 -23.83 2.20
N SER A 20 1.28 -22.54 2.54
CA SER A 20 2.12 -21.53 1.90
C SER A 20 3.45 -21.47 2.63
N GLU A 21 4.52 -21.25 1.87
CA GLU A 21 5.84 -20.96 2.41
C GLU A 21 5.80 -19.74 3.31
N ASP A 22 6.52 -19.82 4.44
CA ASP A 22 6.55 -18.73 5.40
C ASP A 22 7.17 -17.50 4.76
N HIS A 23 6.55 -16.34 4.99
CA HIS A 23 6.92 -15.08 4.35
C HIS A 23 6.92 -15.07 2.80
N PHE A 24 6.43 -16.13 2.13
CA PHE A 24 6.36 -16.23 0.67
C PHE A 24 5.00 -16.80 0.18
N PRO A 25 3.86 -16.12 0.45
CA PRO A 25 2.54 -16.65 0.12
C PRO A 25 2.19 -16.62 -1.37
N PHE A 26 2.90 -15.80 -2.17
CA PHE A 26 2.58 -15.52 -3.56
C PHE A 26 3.84 -15.56 -4.42
N GLU A 27 3.84 -16.41 -5.43
CA GLU A 27 4.93 -16.54 -6.40
C GLU A 27 4.50 -15.92 -7.73
N ILE A 28 5.26 -14.95 -8.23
CA ILE A 28 4.95 -14.26 -9.49
C ILE A 28 5.01 -15.25 -10.65
N ILE A 29 3.98 -15.22 -11.51
CA ILE A 29 3.84 -16.05 -12.71
C ILE A 29 3.69 -15.22 -14.00
N GLN A 30 3.34 -13.94 -13.90
CA GLN A 30 3.45 -12.99 -15.01
C GLN A 30 3.87 -11.62 -14.52
N ILE A 31 4.68 -10.93 -15.31
CA ILE A 31 5.01 -9.52 -15.17
C ILE A 31 4.55 -8.82 -16.44
N GLY A 32 3.79 -7.74 -16.31
CA GLY A 32 3.38 -6.90 -17.43
C GLY A 32 3.63 -5.44 -17.12
N ALA A 33 4.18 -4.70 -18.07
CA ALA A 33 4.52 -3.30 -17.87
C ALA A 33 4.42 -2.46 -19.14
N ALA A 34 3.92 -1.24 -18.98
CA ALA A 34 3.95 -0.19 -19.98
C ALA A 34 4.86 0.95 -19.53
N LYS A 35 5.81 1.34 -20.39
CA LYS A 35 6.68 2.50 -20.19
C LYS A 35 5.95 3.73 -20.70
N VAL A 36 5.71 4.67 -19.81
CA VAL A 36 4.93 5.88 -20.08
C VAL A 36 5.83 7.09 -19.92
N ASN A 37 5.88 7.94 -20.96
CA ASN A 37 6.69 9.15 -20.93
C ASN A 37 5.99 10.29 -20.15
N GLU A 38 6.63 11.46 -20.07
CA GLU A 38 6.11 12.63 -19.35
C GLU A 38 4.83 13.22 -19.97
N LYS A 39 4.55 12.93 -21.25
CA LYS A 39 3.29 13.31 -21.93
C LYS A 39 2.16 12.30 -21.70
N LEU A 40 2.40 11.29 -20.87
CA LEU A 40 1.49 10.19 -20.59
C LEU A 40 1.17 9.33 -21.83
N ASP A 41 2.11 9.25 -22.76
CA ASP A 41 2.07 8.33 -23.89
C ASP A 41 2.82 7.06 -23.55
N ILE A 42 2.24 5.90 -23.87
CA ILE A 42 2.94 4.62 -23.85
C ILE A 42 3.97 4.65 -24.98
N VAL A 43 5.25 4.49 -24.62
CA VAL A 43 6.37 4.50 -25.57
C VAL A 43 6.99 3.12 -25.78
N ASP A 44 6.73 2.20 -24.86
CA ASP A 44 7.26 0.84 -24.89
C ASP A 44 6.43 -0.08 -23.98
N GLU A 45 6.47 -1.37 -24.23
CA GLU A 45 5.75 -2.40 -23.47
C GLU A 45 6.64 -3.62 -23.26
N TRP A 46 6.56 -4.21 -22.08
CA TRP A 46 7.34 -5.40 -21.72
C TRP A 46 6.47 -6.36 -20.94
N GLN A 47 6.61 -7.66 -21.23
CA GLN A 47 5.90 -8.70 -20.53
C GLN A 47 6.73 -9.97 -20.44
N CYS A 48 6.55 -10.73 -19.37
CA CYS A 48 7.22 -12.00 -19.17
C CYS A 48 6.33 -12.98 -18.42
N THR A 49 6.26 -14.21 -18.93
CA THR A 49 5.66 -15.34 -18.22
C THR A 49 6.74 -16.02 -17.40
N ILE A 50 6.51 -16.13 -16.09
CA ILE A 50 7.45 -16.73 -15.15
C ILE A 50 7.07 -18.18 -14.86
N LYS A 51 8.06 -19.07 -14.93
CA LYS A 51 7.93 -20.46 -14.55
C LYS A 51 8.00 -20.59 -13.02
N PRO A 52 6.90 -21.01 -12.36
CA PRO A 52 6.92 -21.20 -10.91
C PRO A 52 7.81 -22.38 -10.52
N GLN A 53 8.54 -22.22 -9.42
CA GLN A 53 9.38 -23.25 -8.82
C GLN A 53 8.82 -23.73 -7.47
N VAL A 54 8.10 -22.87 -6.75
CA VAL A 54 7.55 -23.17 -5.41
C VAL A 54 6.11 -23.70 -5.52
N TYR A 55 5.24 -22.92 -6.15
CA TYR A 55 3.83 -23.26 -6.37
C TYR A 55 3.62 -23.70 -7.82
N THR A 56 4.16 -24.87 -8.16
CA THR A 56 4.12 -25.44 -9.51
C THR A 56 2.71 -25.86 -9.97
N LYS A 57 1.80 -26.12 -9.03
CA LYS A 57 0.39 -26.39 -9.32
C LYS A 57 -0.43 -25.11 -9.17
N LEU A 58 -1.18 -24.74 -10.20
CA LEU A 58 -2.05 -23.56 -10.15
C LEU A 58 -3.17 -23.75 -9.13
N GLN A 59 -3.43 -22.72 -8.33
CA GLN A 59 -4.62 -22.67 -7.51
C GLN A 59 -5.85 -22.48 -8.40
N ASN A 60 -6.96 -23.17 -8.09
CA ASN A 60 -8.14 -23.24 -8.98
C ASN A 60 -8.75 -21.88 -9.35
N THR A 61 -8.70 -20.88 -8.46
CA THR A 61 -9.21 -19.54 -8.73
C THR A 61 -8.29 -18.81 -9.69
N VAL A 62 -6.97 -18.87 -9.47
CA VAL A 62 -5.95 -18.29 -10.37
C VAL A 62 -6.11 -18.85 -11.79
N LYS A 63 -6.20 -20.19 -11.91
CA LYS A 63 -6.40 -20.87 -13.21
C LYS A 63 -7.65 -20.40 -13.96
N LYS A 64 -8.76 -20.14 -13.23
CA LYS A 64 -10.01 -19.67 -13.82
C LYS A 64 -9.96 -18.20 -14.26
N ILE A 65 -9.24 -17.36 -13.51
CA ILE A 65 -9.17 -15.93 -13.78
C ILE A 65 -8.26 -15.66 -14.98
N LEU A 66 -7.06 -16.26 -14.99
CA LEU A 66 -6.04 -15.97 -16.00
C LEU A 66 -6.19 -16.78 -17.29
N GLY A 67 -6.92 -17.89 -17.24
CA GLY A 67 -7.05 -18.79 -18.39
C GLY A 67 -5.75 -19.49 -18.81
N ILE A 68 -4.69 -19.41 -17.99
CA ILE A 68 -3.40 -20.05 -18.22
C ILE A 68 -3.36 -21.47 -17.64
N THR A 69 -2.55 -22.32 -18.25
CA THR A 69 -2.29 -23.69 -17.80
C THR A 69 -0.90 -23.83 -17.21
N GLU A 70 -0.69 -24.89 -16.42
CA GLU A 70 0.63 -25.25 -15.91
C GLU A 70 1.64 -25.53 -17.04
N ASN A 71 1.16 -25.98 -18.21
CA ASN A 71 2.00 -26.19 -19.39
C ASN A 71 2.47 -24.87 -20.02
N ASP A 72 1.61 -23.84 -20.01
CA ASP A 72 1.98 -22.50 -20.48
C ASP A 72 3.09 -21.93 -19.59
N LEU A 73 2.97 -22.12 -18.26
CA LEU A 73 3.97 -21.70 -17.29
C LEU A 73 5.26 -22.53 -17.33
N ALA A 74 5.19 -23.81 -17.69
CA ALA A 74 6.36 -24.68 -17.76
C ALA A 74 7.41 -24.21 -18.79
N ASN A 75 6.95 -23.47 -19.82
CA ASN A 75 7.76 -22.86 -20.86
C ASN A 75 8.16 -21.40 -20.56
N GLY A 76 7.80 -20.88 -19.38
CA GLY A 76 8.17 -19.54 -18.93
C GLY A 76 9.64 -19.40 -18.54
N THR A 77 10.08 -18.17 -18.35
CA THR A 77 11.42 -17.82 -17.86
C THR A 77 11.50 -18.01 -16.35
N ASP A 78 12.68 -18.33 -15.80
CA ASP A 78 12.83 -18.31 -14.33
C ASP A 78 12.69 -16.88 -13.78
N PHE A 79 12.27 -16.76 -12.52
CA PHE A 79 11.99 -15.45 -11.92
C PHE A 79 13.21 -14.52 -11.94
N VAL A 80 14.41 -15.04 -11.64
CA VAL A 80 15.63 -14.23 -11.52
C VAL A 80 15.99 -13.61 -12.87
N SER A 81 16.00 -14.40 -13.94
CA SER A 81 16.26 -13.90 -15.29
C SER A 81 15.19 -12.89 -15.72
N GLY A 82 13.91 -13.22 -15.52
CA GLY A 82 12.79 -12.35 -15.93
C GLY A 82 12.78 -11.00 -15.20
N VAL A 83 12.99 -10.99 -13.88
CA VAL A 83 13.02 -9.73 -13.11
C VAL A 83 14.28 -8.90 -13.39
N THR A 84 15.41 -9.55 -13.67
CA THR A 84 16.64 -8.84 -14.04
C THR A 84 16.46 -8.10 -15.36
N GLU A 85 15.95 -8.79 -16.39
CA GLU A 85 15.63 -8.17 -17.68
C GLU A 85 14.59 -7.05 -17.54
N PHE A 86 13.56 -7.25 -16.71
CA PHE A 86 12.57 -6.22 -16.42
C PHE A 86 13.19 -4.95 -15.84
N LEU A 87 14.06 -5.09 -14.83
CA LEU A 87 14.70 -3.96 -14.16
C LEU A 87 15.70 -3.25 -15.09
N GLU A 88 16.43 -3.98 -15.93
CA GLU A 88 17.25 -3.40 -17.00
C GLU A 88 16.39 -2.62 -18.00
N TRP A 89 15.25 -3.17 -18.40
CA TRP A 89 14.30 -2.51 -19.29
C TRP A 89 13.69 -1.23 -18.69
N CYS A 90 13.52 -1.16 -17.36
CA CYS A 90 13.06 0.05 -16.68
C CYS A 90 14.02 1.24 -16.86
N GLY A 91 15.33 0.97 -17.00
CA GLY A 91 16.38 1.98 -17.08
C GLY A 91 16.71 2.63 -15.73
N GLU A 92 17.36 3.80 -15.76
CA GLU A 92 17.88 4.45 -14.54
C GLU A 92 16.94 5.49 -13.92
N ASP A 93 16.18 6.24 -14.73
CA ASP A 93 15.33 7.36 -14.29
C ASP A 93 13.84 7.04 -14.47
N TYR A 94 13.27 6.35 -13.48
CA TYR A 94 11.87 5.94 -13.53
C TYR A 94 11.14 5.97 -12.18
N THR A 95 9.80 5.99 -12.24
CA THR A 95 8.90 5.82 -11.10
C THR A 95 7.91 4.70 -11.36
N PHE A 96 7.79 3.75 -10.43
CA PHE A 96 6.77 2.72 -10.53
C PHE A 96 5.36 3.28 -10.35
N VAL A 97 4.42 2.76 -11.14
CA VAL A 97 2.99 3.04 -11.08
C VAL A 97 2.26 1.71 -11.09
N THR A 98 1.32 1.53 -10.18
CA THR A 98 0.56 0.27 -10.02
C THR A 98 -0.90 0.60 -9.74
N TRP A 99 -1.84 -0.29 -10.08
CA TRP A 99 -3.25 -0.08 -9.70
C TRP A 99 -3.51 -0.32 -8.21
N GLY A 100 -2.56 -0.88 -7.46
CA GLY A 100 -2.68 -1.02 -6.01
C GLY A 100 -1.34 -1.14 -5.33
N SER A 101 -1.33 -1.24 -4.00
CA SER A 101 -0.08 -1.34 -3.25
C SER A 101 0.54 -2.74 -3.26
N MET A 102 -0.17 -3.75 -3.77
CA MET A 102 0.25 -5.15 -3.64
C MET A 102 1.42 -5.49 -4.56
N ASP A 103 1.40 -5.03 -5.81
CA ASP A 103 2.41 -5.39 -6.81
C ASP A 103 3.84 -5.05 -6.37
N ILE A 104 4.04 -3.86 -5.80
CA ILE A 104 5.35 -3.46 -5.23
C ILE A 104 5.76 -4.38 -4.08
N THR A 105 4.80 -4.76 -3.22
CA THR A 105 5.10 -5.64 -2.08
C THR A 105 5.48 -7.03 -2.55
N GLU A 106 4.73 -7.59 -3.51
CA GLU A 106 4.99 -8.94 -4.02
C GLU A 106 6.23 -9.00 -4.91
N LEU A 107 6.51 -7.96 -5.72
CA LEU A 107 7.78 -7.85 -6.45
C LEU A 107 8.97 -7.94 -5.48
N ARG A 108 8.97 -7.09 -4.45
CA ARG A 108 10.06 -7.06 -3.47
C ARG A 108 10.17 -8.35 -2.67
N ARG A 109 9.04 -8.98 -2.34
CA ARG A 109 9.03 -10.26 -1.64
C ARG A 109 9.60 -11.39 -2.50
N ASN A 110 9.25 -11.45 -3.79
CA ASN A 110 9.81 -12.43 -4.73
C ASN A 110 11.30 -12.17 -4.97
N MET A 111 11.73 -10.91 -5.12
CA MET A 111 13.15 -10.55 -5.18
C MET A 111 13.90 -11.02 -3.93
N LYS A 112 13.35 -10.79 -2.73
CA LYS A 112 13.96 -11.25 -1.47
C LYS A 112 14.02 -12.78 -1.38
N PHE A 113 12.98 -13.49 -1.81
CA PHE A 113 12.93 -14.96 -1.75
C PHE A 113 13.95 -15.61 -2.69
N TYR A 114 14.14 -15.04 -3.88
CA TYR A 114 15.07 -15.54 -4.89
C TYR A 114 16.46 -14.88 -4.83
N ASP A 115 16.79 -14.21 -3.72
CA ASP A 115 18.08 -13.53 -3.49
C ASP A 115 18.48 -12.52 -4.60
N VAL A 116 17.49 -11.89 -5.24
CA VAL A 116 17.73 -10.84 -6.24
C VAL A 116 18.10 -9.53 -5.52
N PRO A 117 19.26 -8.92 -5.84
CA PRO A 117 19.69 -7.67 -5.20
C PRO A 117 18.67 -6.54 -5.38
N GLU A 118 18.33 -5.88 -4.28
CA GLU A 118 17.39 -4.77 -4.29
C GLU A 118 18.10 -3.42 -4.23
N ASN A 119 18.14 -2.72 -5.36
CA ASN A 119 18.81 -1.43 -5.51
C ASN A 119 17.84 -0.23 -5.52
N PHE A 120 16.66 -0.37 -4.91
CA PHE A 120 15.67 0.71 -4.88
C PHE A 120 16.06 1.83 -3.90
N PRO A 121 15.67 3.09 -4.20
CA PRO A 121 15.82 4.20 -3.25
C PRO A 121 15.14 3.90 -1.91
N LYS A 122 15.71 4.43 -0.82
CA LYS A 122 15.15 4.30 0.53
C LYS A 122 14.74 5.69 1.04
N PRO A 123 13.44 5.99 1.21
CA PRO A 123 12.29 5.11 0.96
C PRO A 123 11.96 4.96 -0.53
N LEU A 124 11.39 3.82 -0.92
CA LEU A 124 10.86 3.62 -2.27
C LEU A 124 9.50 4.32 -2.39
N LEU A 125 9.46 5.33 -3.25
CA LEU A 125 8.24 6.05 -3.61
C LEU A 125 7.68 5.49 -4.93
N TYR A 126 6.37 5.35 -4.99
CA TYR A 126 5.65 4.88 -6.18
C TYR A 126 4.28 5.55 -6.27
N LEU A 127 3.63 5.43 -7.43
CA LEU A 127 2.28 5.95 -7.63
C LEU A 127 1.25 4.83 -7.56
N ASP A 128 0.47 4.82 -6.48
CA ASP A 128 -0.73 3.98 -6.33
C ASP A 128 -1.87 4.64 -7.11
N LEU A 129 -2.12 4.17 -8.33
CA LEU A 129 -3.05 4.81 -9.26
C LEU A 129 -4.50 4.69 -8.79
N GLN A 130 -4.87 3.64 -8.05
CA GLN A 130 -6.20 3.55 -7.43
C GLN A 130 -6.41 4.63 -6.34
N LYS A 131 -5.38 4.95 -5.57
CA LYS A 131 -5.40 6.11 -4.66
C LYS A 131 -5.50 7.42 -5.45
N LEU A 132 -4.71 7.59 -6.51
CA LEU A 132 -4.72 8.82 -7.31
C LEU A 132 -6.06 9.03 -8.03
N TYR A 133 -6.63 7.97 -8.58
CA TYR A 133 -7.95 7.94 -9.20
C TYR A 133 -9.02 8.43 -8.21
N SER A 134 -9.01 7.92 -6.98
CA SER A 134 -9.94 8.36 -5.95
C SER A 134 -9.79 9.84 -5.57
N ILE A 135 -8.56 10.37 -5.58
CA ILE A 135 -8.31 11.80 -5.35
C ILE A 135 -8.79 12.63 -6.55
N ASN A 136 -8.75 12.05 -7.75
CA ASN A 136 -9.14 12.74 -8.97
C ASN A 136 -10.65 12.81 -9.16
N PHE A 137 -11.33 11.68 -9.05
CA PHE A 137 -12.73 11.50 -9.46
C PHE A 137 -13.69 11.19 -8.30
N SER A 138 -13.19 11.01 -7.07
CA SER A 138 -14.01 10.54 -5.94
C SER A 138 -13.65 11.29 -4.63
N ASP A 139 -13.78 10.62 -3.48
CA ASP A 139 -13.61 11.23 -2.14
C ASP A 139 -12.19 11.13 -1.56
N GLY A 140 -11.21 10.68 -2.37
CA GLY A 140 -9.84 10.38 -1.97
C GLY A 140 -9.66 9.16 -1.05
N LYS A 141 -10.74 8.47 -0.66
CA LYS A 141 -10.70 7.30 0.24
C LYS A 141 -11.20 6.01 -0.41
N THR A 142 -12.14 6.12 -1.33
CA THR A 142 -12.69 5.00 -2.08
C THR A 142 -11.58 4.32 -2.88
N ARG A 143 -11.60 2.99 -2.96
CA ARG A 143 -10.58 2.20 -3.65
C ARG A 143 -11.29 1.32 -4.67
N MET A 144 -11.43 1.87 -5.87
CA MET A 144 -12.16 1.25 -6.98
C MET A 144 -11.26 0.21 -7.67
N ASN A 145 -11.81 -0.96 -8.00
CA ASN A 145 -11.07 -1.95 -8.79
C ASN A 145 -10.85 -1.44 -10.23
N LEU A 146 -9.88 -2.01 -10.94
CA LEU A 146 -9.45 -1.53 -12.26
C LEU A 146 -10.62 -1.56 -13.26
N LYS A 147 -11.32 -2.70 -13.34
CA LYS A 147 -12.47 -2.88 -14.23
C LYS A 147 -13.53 -1.80 -14.06
N SER A 148 -13.95 -1.51 -12.82
CA SER A 148 -14.94 -0.46 -12.55
C SER A 148 -14.45 0.93 -12.97
N ALA A 149 -13.16 1.22 -12.86
CA ALA A 149 -12.61 2.49 -13.31
C ALA A 149 -12.50 2.58 -14.85
N ILE A 150 -12.18 1.47 -15.53
CA ILE A 150 -12.22 1.39 -17.00
C ILE A 150 -13.63 1.71 -17.50
N ASP A 151 -14.63 1.04 -16.91
CA ASP A 151 -16.06 1.21 -17.22
C ASP A 151 -16.50 2.66 -16.99
N GLU A 152 -16.18 3.24 -15.82
CA GLU A 152 -16.54 4.62 -15.46
C GLU A 152 -15.92 5.66 -16.40
N GLN A 153 -14.71 5.40 -16.91
CA GLN A 153 -14.01 6.29 -17.84
C GLN A 153 -14.38 6.05 -19.31
N GLY A 154 -15.30 5.12 -19.60
CA GLY A 154 -15.74 4.80 -20.96
C GLY A 154 -14.61 4.33 -21.87
N ILE A 155 -13.59 3.68 -21.30
CA ILE A 155 -12.48 3.11 -22.08
C ILE A 155 -12.98 1.81 -22.70
N LYS A 156 -12.96 1.72 -24.03
CA LYS A 156 -13.39 0.50 -24.73
C LYS A 156 -12.47 -0.67 -24.36
N GLY A 157 -13.08 -1.74 -23.85
CA GLY A 157 -12.40 -2.98 -23.54
C GLY A 157 -12.29 -3.83 -24.80
N ASP A 158 -11.19 -3.72 -25.53
CA ASP A 158 -10.95 -4.50 -26.75
C ASP A 158 -10.07 -5.75 -26.48
N GLU A 159 -9.64 -5.94 -25.24
CA GLU A 159 -8.69 -6.99 -24.83
C GLU A 159 -9.32 -7.92 -23.78
N HIS A 160 -8.88 -9.19 -23.75
CA HIS A 160 -9.22 -10.08 -22.65
C HIS A 160 -8.65 -9.49 -21.35
N TYR A 161 -9.52 -9.25 -20.38
CA TYR A 161 -9.14 -8.90 -19.02
C TYR A 161 -8.33 -10.05 -18.39
N HIS A 162 -7.46 -9.74 -17.42
CA HIS A 162 -6.70 -10.71 -16.62
C HIS A 162 -5.42 -11.27 -17.26
N SER A 163 -4.70 -10.43 -18.02
CA SER A 163 -3.26 -10.61 -18.18
C SER A 163 -2.55 -9.40 -17.58
N ALA A 164 -1.38 -9.64 -16.96
CA ALA A 164 -0.58 -8.56 -16.36
C ALA A 164 -0.32 -7.41 -17.36
N MET A 165 -0.05 -7.73 -18.63
CA MET A 165 0.20 -6.71 -19.65
C MET A 165 -1.05 -5.90 -20.00
N SER A 166 -2.21 -6.56 -20.12
CA SER A 166 -3.50 -5.89 -20.38
C SER A 166 -3.85 -4.93 -19.24
N ASP A 167 -3.71 -5.38 -17.99
CA ASP A 167 -4.03 -4.58 -16.81
C ASP A 167 -3.05 -3.40 -16.62
N ALA A 168 -1.76 -3.59 -16.93
CA ALA A 168 -0.77 -2.50 -16.99
C ALA A 168 -1.13 -1.46 -18.07
N ARG A 169 -1.55 -1.90 -19.27
CA ARG A 169 -1.96 -1.02 -20.36
C ARG A 169 -3.22 -0.24 -20.02
N TYR A 170 -4.24 -0.87 -19.43
CA TYR A 170 -5.44 -0.17 -18.98
C TYR A 170 -5.15 0.81 -17.85
N THR A 171 -4.28 0.44 -16.92
CA THR A 171 -3.78 1.34 -15.87
C THR A 171 -3.12 2.58 -16.49
N ALA A 172 -2.30 2.42 -17.52
CA ALA A 172 -1.69 3.54 -18.26
C ALA A 172 -2.74 4.40 -18.99
N LYS A 173 -3.74 3.77 -19.63
CA LYS A 173 -4.86 4.48 -20.27
C LYS A 173 -5.65 5.31 -19.25
N ILE A 174 -5.90 4.79 -18.05
CA ILE A 174 -6.55 5.55 -16.96
C ILE A 174 -5.63 6.65 -16.43
N MET A 175 -4.33 6.40 -16.29
CA MET A 175 -3.36 7.41 -15.87
C MET A 175 -3.42 8.65 -16.76
N LYS A 176 -3.57 8.46 -18.07
CA LYS A 176 -3.74 9.55 -19.04
C LYS A 176 -5.04 10.36 -18.88
N LYS A 177 -6.06 9.82 -18.20
CA LYS A 177 -7.32 10.51 -17.90
C LYS A 177 -7.25 11.36 -16.62
N LEU A 178 -6.21 11.20 -15.80
CA LEU A 178 -6.05 11.96 -14.57
C LEU A 178 -5.58 13.39 -14.87
N ASP A 179 -5.98 14.33 -14.01
CA ASP A 179 -5.24 15.59 -13.84
C ASP A 179 -3.93 15.27 -13.12
N PHE A 180 -2.99 14.71 -13.89
CA PHE A 180 -1.83 14.01 -13.37
C PHE A 180 -0.88 14.95 -12.62
N ASP A 181 -0.69 16.17 -13.10
CA ASP A 181 0.14 17.17 -12.42
C ASP A 181 -0.38 17.50 -11.02
N ARG A 182 -1.71 17.56 -10.86
CA ARG A 182 -2.33 17.78 -9.55
C ARG A 182 -2.18 16.58 -8.63
N VAL A 183 -2.32 15.35 -9.16
CA VAL A 183 -2.39 14.15 -8.32
C VAL A 183 -1.04 13.45 -8.08
N LYS A 184 -0.06 13.56 -8.99
CA LYS A 184 1.24 12.86 -8.90
C LYS A 184 2.02 13.15 -7.62
N LYS A 185 1.82 14.34 -7.05
CA LYS A 185 2.41 14.71 -5.75
C LYS A 185 1.97 13.81 -4.59
N PHE A 186 0.81 13.14 -4.69
CA PHE A 186 0.28 12.24 -3.66
C PHE A 186 0.86 10.83 -3.78
N CYS A 187 2.17 10.71 -3.94
CA CYS A 187 2.85 9.42 -4.03
C CYS A 187 2.58 8.54 -2.79
N SER A 188 2.78 7.25 -2.98
CA SER A 188 2.77 6.24 -1.94
C SER A 188 4.20 5.90 -1.55
N ILE A 189 4.33 5.32 -0.35
CA ILE A 189 5.63 4.91 0.21
C ILE A 189 5.49 3.44 0.46
N ASP A 190 6.39 2.65 -0.10
CA ASP A 190 6.48 1.24 0.21
C ASP A 190 7.03 1.04 1.64
N THR A 191 6.56 0.00 2.31
CA THR A 191 6.91 -0.30 3.71
C THR A 191 7.50 -1.69 3.88
N PHE A 192 7.97 -2.32 2.80
CA PHE A 192 8.69 -3.59 2.87
C PHE A 192 10.02 -3.42 3.61
N THR A 193 10.82 -2.40 3.24
CA THR A 193 11.89 -1.87 4.10
C THR A 193 11.37 -0.69 4.90
N ILE A 194 11.52 -0.79 6.23
CA ILE A 194 11.22 0.30 7.15
C ILE A 194 12.48 1.08 7.50
N PRO A 195 12.36 2.34 7.97
CA PRO A 195 13.48 3.09 8.51
C PRO A 195 14.25 2.32 9.60
N GLU A 196 15.57 2.33 9.52
CA GLU A 196 16.43 1.62 10.47
C GLU A 196 16.59 2.40 11.78
N SER A 197 16.77 3.72 11.66
CA SER A 197 17.04 4.61 12.78
C SER A 197 16.14 5.85 12.79
N ARG A 198 16.30 6.71 13.81
CA ARG A 198 15.48 7.91 14.00
C ARG A 198 15.71 8.95 12.88
N LYS A 199 16.93 9.05 12.37
CA LYS A 199 17.30 9.99 11.30
C LYS A 199 16.70 9.59 9.94
N ASP A 200 16.39 8.31 9.77
CA ASP A 200 15.85 7.76 8.52
C ASP A 200 14.31 7.73 8.51
N GLU A 201 13.66 8.18 9.60
CA GLU A 201 12.21 8.24 9.68
C GLU A 201 11.64 9.14 8.58
N VAL A 202 10.58 8.67 7.94
CA VAL A 202 10.03 9.33 6.75
C VAL A 202 8.93 10.29 7.16
N TYR A 203 8.98 11.53 6.67
CA TYR A 203 7.95 12.55 6.81
C TYR A 203 7.62 13.11 5.43
N LEU A 204 6.41 12.82 4.92
CA LEU A 204 5.91 13.40 3.68
C LEU A 204 4.69 14.27 3.95
N ASN A 205 4.77 15.55 3.57
CA ASN A 205 3.67 16.49 3.64
C ASN A 205 3.07 16.71 2.24
N PHE A 206 1.79 16.40 2.10
CA PHE A 206 1.05 16.53 0.83
C PHE A 206 0.13 17.76 0.81
N GLY A 207 0.35 18.72 1.71
CA GLY A 207 -0.45 19.92 1.93
C GLY A 207 -1.77 19.63 2.67
N THR A 208 -2.53 18.65 2.23
CA THR A 208 -3.81 18.28 2.87
C THR A 208 -3.65 17.28 4.02
N TYR A 209 -2.56 16.51 4.01
CA TYR A 209 -2.21 15.56 5.07
C TYR A 209 -0.70 15.30 5.10
N GLU A 210 -0.20 14.87 6.26
CA GLU A 210 1.15 14.33 6.44
C GLU A 210 1.07 12.81 6.57
N LYS A 211 2.04 12.10 6.00
CA LYS A 211 2.32 10.69 6.26
C LYS A 211 3.69 10.58 6.92
N TYR A 212 3.72 9.90 8.07
CA TYR A 212 4.94 9.59 8.82
C TYR A 212 5.13 8.08 8.94
N ILE A 213 6.37 7.61 8.75
CA ILE A 213 6.77 6.21 8.97
C ILE A 213 7.93 6.20 9.96
N SER A 214 7.72 5.52 11.09
CA SER A 214 8.73 5.39 12.13
C SER A 214 9.80 4.35 11.78
N LYS A 215 10.89 4.38 12.54
CA LYS A 215 11.82 3.26 12.61
C LYS A 215 11.18 1.98 13.17
N GLY A 216 11.92 0.88 13.09
CA GLY A 216 11.56 -0.38 13.75
C GLY A 216 11.73 -0.36 15.27
N PHE A 217 10.83 -1.04 15.97
CA PHE A 217 10.79 -1.25 17.43
C PHE A 217 10.72 -2.75 17.74
N ALA A 218 11.28 -3.14 18.89
CA ALA A 218 11.28 -4.54 19.34
C ALA A 218 9.89 -5.04 19.76
N THR A 219 9.02 -4.14 20.24
CA THR A 219 7.66 -4.51 20.68
C THR A 219 6.63 -3.53 20.15
N ARG A 220 5.41 -4.03 19.95
CA ARG A 220 4.25 -3.22 19.58
C ARG A 220 4.04 -2.07 20.55
N ASP A 221 4.17 -2.31 21.85
CA ASP A 221 3.90 -1.30 22.86
C ASP A 221 4.96 -0.19 22.87
N LYS A 222 6.23 -0.51 22.58
CA LYS A 222 7.28 0.51 22.34
C LYS A 222 6.94 1.38 21.12
N ALA A 223 6.50 0.77 20.01
CA ALA A 223 6.06 1.55 18.84
C ALA A 223 4.82 2.42 19.15
N ALA A 224 3.85 1.85 19.87
CA ALA A 224 2.59 2.52 20.18
C ALA A 224 2.73 3.64 21.21
N SER A 225 3.76 3.63 22.05
CA SER A 225 4.02 4.64 23.09
C SER A 225 5.13 5.63 22.70
N ASP A 226 5.79 5.44 21.56
CA ASP A 226 6.89 6.27 21.11
C ASP A 226 6.49 7.76 21.01
N ARG A 227 7.38 8.63 21.52
CA ARG A 227 7.15 10.08 21.58
C ARG A 227 6.97 10.72 20.21
N THR A 228 7.70 10.24 19.21
CA THR A 228 7.68 10.79 17.85
C THR A 228 6.41 10.34 17.14
N VAL A 229 6.05 9.06 17.27
CA VAL A 229 4.77 8.52 16.79
C VAL A 229 3.59 9.30 17.36
N ARG A 230 3.61 9.60 18.67
CA ARG A 230 2.55 10.35 19.35
C ARG A 230 2.69 11.87 19.28
N SER A 231 3.65 12.39 18.52
CA SER A 231 3.90 13.82 18.42
C SER A 231 2.62 14.59 18.08
N CYS A 232 2.49 15.77 18.69
CA CYS A 232 1.35 16.66 18.54
C CYS A 232 1.80 17.99 17.92
N LYS A 233 2.66 17.92 16.90
CA LYS A 233 3.04 19.10 16.10
C LYS A 233 2.13 19.22 14.88
N CYS A 234 1.73 20.44 14.55
CA CYS A 234 1.00 20.72 13.32
C CYS A 234 1.91 20.44 12.13
N PHE A 235 1.42 19.67 11.16
CA PHE A 235 2.22 19.32 9.98
C PHE A 235 2.36 20.49 8.99
N LEU A 236 1.57 21.57 9.16
CA LEU A 236 1.67 22.78 8.33
C LEU A 236 2.64 23.81 8.90
N CYS A 237 2.52 24.17 10.18
CA CYS A 237 3.37 25.22 10.78
C CYS A 237 4.37 24.72 11.82
N GLY A 238 4.43 23.42 12.11
CA GLY A 238 5.39 22.83 13.05
C GLY A 238 5.14 23.11 14.54
N ARG A 239 4.22 24.02 14.89
CA ARG A 239 3.87 24.36 16.27
C ARG A 239 3.17 23.22 17.00
N THR A 240 3.35 23.18 18.32
CA THR A 240 2.64 22.25 19.20
C THR A 240 1.15 22.56 19.20
N MET A 241 0.33 21.52 19.05
CA MET A 241 -1.12 21.61 19.04
C MET A 241 -1.72 21.22 20.39
N THR A 242 -2.87 21.81 20.71
CA THR A 242 -3.68 21.42 21.87
C THR A 242 -4.33 20.06 21.63
N ARG A 243 -4.33 19.20 22.64
CA ARG A 243 -4.91 17.85 22.57
C ARG A 243 -6.38 17.86 22.94
N THR A 244 -7.24 18.10 21.96
CA THR A 244 -8.71 18.03 22.12
C THR A 244 -9.16 16.61 22.50
N VAL A 245 -8.62 15.60 21.80
CA VAL A 245 -8.79 14.18 22.15
C VAL A 245 -7.42 13.52 22.16
N LYS A 246 -6.95 13.11 23.34
CA LYS A 246 -5.71 12.34 23.51
C LYS A 246 -5.76 11.05 22.67
N TRP A 247 -4.60 10.63 22.17
CA TRP A 247 -4.46 9.37 21.44
C TRP A 247 -5.10 8.20 22.19
N PHE A 248 -6.05 7.51 21.53
CA PHE A 248 -6.71 6.32 22.05
C PHE A 248 -6.72 5.20 21.02
N ALA A 249 -6.61 3.95 21.50
CA ALA A 249 -6.69 2.77 20.66
C ALA A 249 -8.16 2.41 20.38
N THR A 250 -8.49 2.13 19.12
CA THR A 250 -9.79 1.53 18.72
C THR A 250 -9.70 0.02 18.52
N ASN A 251 -8.49 -0.51 18.40
CA ASN A 251 -8.19 -1.94 18.44
C ASN A 251 -6.70 -2.09 18.78
N SER A 252 -6.19 -3.32 18.75
CA SER A 252 -4.79 -3.60 19.07
C SER A 252 -3.77 -2.93 18.14
N LYS A 253 -4.18 -2.43 16.96
CA LYS A 253 -3.27 -1.88 15.94
C LYS A 253 -3.54 -0.42 15.56
N CYS A 254 -4.74 0.10 15.79
CA CYS A 254 -5.18 1.41 15.31
C CYS A 254 -5.43 2.40 16.44
N TYR A 255 -4.88 3.61 16.27
CA TYR A 255 -4.98 4.69 17.24
C TYR A 255 -5.49 5.95 16.54
N TYR A 256 -6.31 6.73 17.26
CA TYR A 256 -6.90 7.97 16.79
C TYR A 256 -6.68 9.08 17.80
N GLY A 257 -6.61 10.32 17.32
CA GLY A 257 -6.51 11.53 18.13
C GLY A 257 -7.11 12.72 17.40
N LEU A 258 -7.46 13.75 18.16
CA LEU A 258 -7.94 15.03 17.64
C LEU A 258 -7.16 16.15 18.32
N PHE A 259 -6.69 17.09 17.51
CA PHE A 259 -5.83 18.18 17.92
C PHE A 259 -6.35 19.49 17.35
N THR A 260 -6.06 20.59 18.04
CA THR A 260 -6.37 21.94 17.56
C THR A 260 -5.05 22.71 17.42
N CYS A 261 -4.81 23.22 16.22
CA CYS A 261 -3.76 24.18 15.93
C CYS A 261 -4.39 25.58 15.89
N ASP A 262 -3.77 26.56 16.54
CA ASP A 262 -4.34 27.90 16.67
C ASP A 262 -4.53 28.59 15.30
N GLU A 263 -3.64 28.30 14.33
CA GLU A 263 -3.74 28.84 12.96
C GLU A 263 -4.50 27.94 11.97
N HIS A 264 -4.38 26.63 12.14
CA HIS A 264 -4.77 25.65 11.12
C HIS A 264 -6.05 24.87 11.51
N GLY A 265 -6.63 25.20 12.67
CA GLY A 265 -7.85 24.61 13.17
C GLY A 265 -7.71 23.13 13.55
N LEU A 266 -8.77 22.36 13.30
CA LEU A 266 -8.87 20.97 13.72
C LEU A 266 -8.05 20.03 12.83
N ILE A 267 -7.20 19.23 13.48
CA ILE A 267 -6.36 18.21 12.85
C ILE A 267 -6.66 16.87 13.49
N LYS A 268 -7.10 15.90 12.69
CA LYS A 268 -7.26 14.52 13.13
C LYS A 268 -5.99 13.73 12.86
N GLY A 269 -5.62 12.92 13.83
CA GLY A 269 -4.52 11.99 13.73
C GLY A 269 -5.01 10.55 13.71
N ARG A 270 -4.33 9.72 12.93
CA ARG A 270 -4.48 8.27 12.95
C ARG A 270 -3.11 7.64 12.81
N PHE A 271 -2.74 6.70 13.68
CA PHE A 271 -1.61 5.84 13.40
C PHE A 271 -1.96 4.37 13.53
N ARG A 272 -1.24 3.55 12.76
CA ARG A 272 -1.33 2.10 12.80
C ARG A 272 0.03 1.53 13.17
N VAL A 273 0.07 0.63 14.16
CA VAL A 273 1.25 -0.19 14.42
C VAL A 273 1.16 -1.45 13.57
N LYS A 274 2.16 -1.65 12.73
CA LYS A 274 2.34 -2.81 11.85
C LYS A 274 3.55 -3.62 12.31
N GLN A 275 3.67 -4.84 11.80
CA GLN A 275 4.80 -5.72 12.04
C GLN A 275 5.43 -6.06 10.67
N THR A 276 6.75 -6.08 10.60
CA THR A 276 7.50 -6.58 9.45
C THR A 276 7.54 -8.11 9.47
N GLU A 277 7.97 -8.70 8.36
CA GLU A 277 8.21 -10.15 8.27
C GLU A 277 9.28 -10.60 9.29
N GLU A 278 10.32 -9.79 9.51
CA GLU A 278 11.37 -9.99 10.53
C GLU A 278 10.91 -9.72 11.98
N GLY A 279 9.60 -9.62 12.21
CA GLY A 279 9.03 -9.49 13.56
C GLY A 279 9.17 -8.12 14.23
N ARG A 280 9.78 -7.12 13.57
CA ARG A 280 9.90 -5.75 14.10
C ARG A 280 8.60 -4.98 13.95
N TYR A 281 8.29 -4.09 14.90
CA TYR A 281 7.10 -3.25 14.87
C TYR A 281 7.42 -1.83 14.39
N TYR A 282 6.54 -1.23 13.61
CA TYR A 282 6.68 0.16 13.17
C TYR A 282 5.31 0.84 13.10
N ALA A 283 5.29 2.16 13.14
CA ALA A 283 4.09 2.96 13.09
C ALA A 283 4.00 3.73 11.78
N VAL A 284 2.83 3.66 11.14
CA VAL A 284 2.45 4.56 10.04
C VAL A 284 1.42 5.54 10.58
N ARG A 285 1.78 6.83 10.68
CA ARG A 285 0.89 7.91 11.11
C ARG A 285 0.44 8.73 9.93
N ILE A 286 -0.82 9.15 9.97
CA ILE A 286 -1.39 10.14 9.08
C ILE A 286 -2.01 11.24 9.93
N MET A 287 -1.62 12.49 9.68
CA MET A 287 -2.23 13.69 10.24
C MET A 287 -2.95 14.43 9.11
N LYS A 288 -4.21 14.82 9.31
CA LYS A 288 -5.02 15.43 8.25
C LYS A 288 -5.92 16.52 8.81
N HIS A 289 -6.12 17.60 8.05
CA HIS A 289 -7.16 18.57 8.36
C HIS A 289 -8.53 17.91 8.49
N THR A 290 -9.35 18.45 9.38
CA THR A 290 -10.71 18.00 9.55
C THR A 290 -11.63 19.15 9.91
N ASP A 291 -12.89 18.99 9.56
CA ASP A 291 -14.00 19.84 9.99
C ASP A 291 -14.63 19.29 11.29
N GLU A 292 -15.64 20.00 11.79
CA GLU A 292 -16.43 19.59 12.96
C GLU A 292 -17.10 18.23 12.77
N LYS A 293 -17.61 17.93 11.57
CA LYS A 293 -18.19 16.60 11.25
C LYS A 293 -17.16 15.50 11.41
N GLY A 294 -15.93 15.71 10.95
CA GLY A 294 -14.85 14.77 11.12
C GLY A 294 -14.34 14.67 12.56
N ALA A 295 -14.39 15.76 13.34
CA ALA A 295 -14.12 15.74 14.77
C ALA A 295 -15.18 14.93 15.53
N LEU A 296 -16.47 15.10 15.21
CA LEU A 296 -17.58 14.32 15.76
C LEU A 296 -17.36 12.82 15.57
N LYS A 297 -16.92 12.39 14.38
CA LYS A 297 -16.56 10.99 14.12
C LYS A 297 -15.42 10.46 15.01
N ILE A 298 -14.49 11.31 15.47
CA ILE A 298 -13.44 10.91 16.42
C ILE A 298 -14.01 10.79 17.83
N TYR A 299 -14.88 11.72 18.25
CA TYR A 299 -15.57 11.63 19.54
C TYR A 299 -16.44 10.37 19.64
N GLU A 300 -17.25 10.08 18.62
CA GLU A 300 -18.08 8.87 18.55
C GLU A 300 -17.24 7.60 18.67
N LYS A 301 -16.09 7.54 17.99
CA LYS A 301 -15.14 6.42 18.13
C LYS A 301 -14.64 6.29 19.56
N GLN A 302 -14.32 7.39 20.22
CA GLN A 302 -13.84 7.36 21.59
C GLN A 302 -14.92 6.88 22.56
N ILE A 303 -16.17 7.33 22.39
CA ILE A 303 -17.31 6.93 23.22
C ILE A 303 -17.56 5.42 23.07
N LYS A 304 -17.66 4.93 21.82
CA LYS A 304 -17.85 3.50 21.53
C LYS A 304 -16.77 2.63 22.18
N GLU A 305 -15.50 3.07 22.13
CA GLU A 305 -14.41 2.33 22.77
C GLU A 305 -14.47 2.34 24.30
N ARG A 306 -14.89 3.45 24.91
CA ARG A 306 -15.09 3.52 26.37
C ARG A 306 -16.20 2.59 26.81
N GLU A 307 -17.32 2.55 26.08
CA GLU A 307 -18.44 1.64 26.34
C GLU A 307 -18.04 0.18 26.19
N HIS A 308 -17.34 -0.16 25.09
CA HIS A 308 -16.86 -1.51 24.87
C HIS A 308 -15.94 -2.00 26.00
N ARG A 309 -15.00 -1.16 26.45
CA ARG A 309 -14.12 -1.47 27.59
C ARG A 309 -14.89 -1.61 28.90
N ARG A 310 -15.93 -0.79 29.12
CA ARG A 310 -16.80 -0.89 30.29
C ARG A 310 -17.55 -2.23 30.31
N ARG A 311 -18.15 -2.62 29.18
CA ARG A 311 -18.85 -3.91 29.03
C ARG A 311 -17.92 -5.10 29.26
N ARG A 312 -16.70 -5.07 28.71
CA ARG A 312 -15.71 -6.14 28.90
C ARG A 312 -15.32 -6.31 30.36
N ARG A 313 -15.04 -5.21 31.07
CA ARG A 313 -14.74 -5.23 32.51
C ARG A 313 -15.91 -5.74 33.36
N GLN A 314 -17.15 -5.45 32.97
CA GLN A 314 -18.33 -5.97 33.65
C GLN A 314 -18.47 -7.49 33.43
N ALA A 315 -18.24 -7.97 32.21
CA ALA A 315 -18.25 -9.40 31.91
C ALA A 315 -17.15 -10.17 32.63
N GLU A 316 -15.91 -9.65 32.66
CA GLU A 316 -14.77 -10.22 33.40
C GLU A 316 -15.11 -10.39 34.89
N LYS A 317 -15.70 -9.35 35.52
CA LYS A 317 -16.15 -9.42 36.92
C LYS A 317 -17.26 -10.44 37.17
N LEU A 318 -18.19 -10.60 36.23
CA LEU A 318 -19.28 -11.57 36.32
C LEU A 318 -18.79 -13.02 36.15
N SER A 319 -17.72 -13.24 35.37
CA SER A 319 -17.10 -14.56 35.23
C SER A 319 -16.25 -14.95 36.43
N GLU A 320 -15.63 -13.99 37.12
CA GLU A 320 -14.83 -14.24 38.34
C GLU A 320 -15.70 -14.55 39.57
N GLN A 321 -17.01 -14.28 39.50
CA GLN A 321 -17.98 -14.52 40.58
C GLN A 321 -18.75 -15.84 40.43
N LYS A 322 -18.49 -16.64 39.38
CA LYS A 322 -19.08 -17.96 39.14
C LYS A 322 -18.05 -19.06 39.38
#